data_AF-A0A9P6H2B5-F1
#
_entry.id   AF-A0A9P6H2B5-F1
#
_cell.length_a   1.000
_cell.length_b   1.000
_cell.length_c   1.000
_cell.angle_alpha   90.00
_cell.angle_beta   90.00
_cell.angle_gamma   90.00
#
_symmetry.space_group_name_H-M   'P 1'
#
loop_
_entity.id
_entity.type
_entity.pdbx_description
1 polymer ?
#
loop_
_entity_poly.entity_id
_entity_poly.type
_entity_poly.pdbx_seq_one_letter_code
_entity_poly.pdbx_strand_id
1 'polypeptide(L)'
;MNEYVNKLVVTSKKPKKIAKMLCKQIRLMLSPNVTLNLKDSNPSIKRYKSIADEFKMSHFIVTGNNFIKIGKYPEGPTILFEVIDYNPELEPTDKRIFASDPLITCSGEDSDLYSLFTSLSQPPKIPQRNINFHFEDDKIVVRHYKILTEEDDNIKVGLENIGPNFSLRIKKIEDTFF
;
A
#
# COMPACT_ATOMS: atom_id res chain seq x y z
N MET A 1 2.29 0.35 21.36
CA MET A 1 2.19 -0.36 20.06
C MET A 1 0.78 -0.17 19.55
N ASN A 2 0.61 0.25 18.29
CA ASN A 2 -0.72 0.42 17.72
C ASN A 2 -1.32 -0.98 17.49
N GLU A 3 -2.48 -1.27 18.09
CA GLU A 3 -3.06 -2.62 18.07
C GLU A 3 -3.56 -3.01 16.68
N TYR A 4 -3.90 -2.00 15.86
CA TYR A 4 -4.37 -2.15 14.49
C TYR A 4 -3.20 -2.05 13.52
N VAL A 5 -2.80 -3.19 12.94
CA VAL A 5 -1.61 -3.29 12.07
C VAL A 5 -1.92 -3.92 10.72
N ASN A 6 -3.03 -4.65 10.64
CA ASN A 6 -3.39 -5.42 9.45
C ASN A 6 -4.05 -4.51 8.41
N LYS A 7 -3.92 -4.85 7.13
CA LYS A 7 -4.54 -4.13 6.02
C LYS A 7 -5.48 -5.07 5.26
N LEU A 8 -6.71 -4.63 5.05
CA LEU A 8 -7.66 -5.31 4.17
C LEU A 8 -7.50 -4.74 2.77
N VAL A 9 -7.01 -5.54 1.83
CA VAL A 9 -6.89 -5.13 0.41
C VAL A 9 -7.82 -6.00 -0.41
N VAL A 10 -8.82 -5.41 -1.06
CA VAL A 10 -9.85 -6.12 -1.83
C VAL A 10 -10.12 -5.46 -3.18
N THR A 11 -10.76 -6.18 -4.08
CA THR A 11 -11.20 -5.63 -5.35
C THR A 11 -12.60 -5.00 -5.29
N SER A 12 -12.90 -4.08 -6.20
CA SER A 12 -14.26 -3.54 -6.39
C SER A 12 -15.24 -4.60 -6.92
N LYS A 13 -16.55 -4.28 -6.96
CA LYS A 13 -17.58 -5.20 -7.50
C LYS A 13 -17.26 -5.55 -8.95
N LYS A 14 -17.24 -6.84 -9.30
CA LYS A 14 -17.00 -7.35 -10.68
C LYS A 14 -15.69 -6.81 -11.29
N PRO A 15 -14.52 -7.12 -10.70
CA PRO A 15 -13.25 -6.55 -11.13
C PRO A 15 -12.78 -7.11 -12.48
N LYS A 16 -12.22 -6.26 -13.34
CA LYS A 16 -11.48 -6.71 -14.53
C LYS A 16 -10.11 -7.28 -14.13
N LYS A 17 -9.42 -7.90 -15.09
CA LYS A 17 -8.08 -8.50 -14.90
C LYS A 17 -7.09 -7.51 -14.27
N ILE A 18 -7.09 -6.26 -14.72
CA ILE A 18 -6.19 -5.22 -14.23
C ILE A 18 -6.40 -4.91 -12.75
N ALA A 19 -7.66 -4.78 -12.30
CA ALA A 19 -8.01 -4.55 -10.90
C ALA A 19 -7.56 -5.72 -10.00
N LYS A 20 -7.75 -6.97 -10.47
CA LYS A 20 -7.28 -8.16 -9.74
C LYS A 20 -5.77 -8.19 -9.62
N MET A 21 -5.06 -7.82 -10.69
CA MET A 21 -3.60 -7.78 -10.71
C MET A 21 -3.07 -6.69 -9.78
N LEU A 22 -3.64 -5.49 -9.83
CA LEU A 22 -3.31 -4.38 -8.92
C LEU A 22 -3.56 -4.78 -7.45
N CYS A 23 -4.69 -5.41 -7.15
CA CYS A 23 -4.99 -5.94 -5.82
C CYS A 23 -3.91 -6.92 -5.33
N LYS A 24 -3.55 -7.92 -6.17
CA LYS A 24 -2.50 -8.89 -5.85
C LYS A 24 -1.16 -8.18 -5.58
N GLN A 25 -0.80 -7.20 -6.39
CA GLN A 25 0.47 -6.49 -6.25
C GLN A 25 0.49 -5.59 -5.01
N ILE A 26 -0.59 -4.87 -4.68
CA ILE A 26 -0.66 -4.09 -3.44
C ILE A 26 -0.61 -5.00 -2.21
N ARG A 27 -1.26 -6.18 -2.24
CA ARG A 27 -1.12 -7.20 -1.19
C ARG A 27 0.34 -7.63 -1.04
N LEU A 28 1.04 -7.87 -2.14
CA LEU A 28 2.44 -8.25 -2.08
C LEU A 28 3.31 -7.12 -1.51
N MET A 29 3.13 -5.88 -1.99
CA MET A 29 3.84 -4.70 -1.48
C MET A 29 3.66 -4.53 0.04
N LEU A 30 2.44 -4.67 0.56
CA LEU A 30 2.11 -4.46 1.98
C LEU A 30 2.21 -5.73 2.85
N SER A 31 2.77 -6.82 2.31
CA SER A 31 3.02 -8.04 3.10
C SER A 31 4.02 -7.76 4.23
N PRO A 32 3.94 -8.49 5.37
CA PRO A 32 3.06 -9.64 5.62
C PRO A 32 1.70 -9.29 6.23
N ASN A 33 1.51 -8.08 6.76
CA ASN A 33 0.34 -7.68 7.55
C ASN A 33 -0.86 -7.32 6.67
N VAL A 34 -1.18 -8.17 5.71
CA VAL A 34 -2.20 -7.93 4.69
C VAL A 34 -2.96 -9.20 4.39
N THR A 35 -4.23 -9.05 4.04
CA THR A 35 -5.10 -10.19 3.75
C THR A 35 -4.72 -10.88 2.44
N LEU A 36 -3.80 -11.85 2.51
CA LEU A 36 -3.20 -12.47 1.32
C LEU A 36 -4.15 -13.42 0.55
N ASN A 37 -5.22 -13.95 1.15
CA ASN A 37 -6.07 -14.98 0.52
C ASN A 37 -7.57 -14.82 0.79
N LEU A 38 -8.03 -13.62 1.15
CA LEU A 38 -9.47 -13.38 1.32
C LEU A 38 -10.17 -13.46 -0.03
N LYS A 39 -11.21 -14.30 -0.13
CA LYS A 39 -12.12 -14.27 -1.28
C LYS A 39 -12.78 -12.90 -1.28
N ASP A 40 -12.61 -12.16 -2.37
CA ASP A 40 -13.21 -10.85 -2.56
C ASP A 40 -14.74 -10.97 -2.55
N SER A 41 -15.33 -10.79 -1.38
CA SER A 41 -16.76 -10.54 -1.22
C SER A 41 -16.88 -9.07 -0.87
N ASN A 42 -17.63 -8.29 -1.66
CA ASN A 42 -17.88 -6.87 -1.40
C ASN A 42 -18.80 -6.74 -0.18
N PRO A 43 -18.29 -6.55 1.04
CA PRO A 43 -19.11 -6.46 2.23
C PRO A 43 -19.71 -5.04 2.32
N SER A 44 -20.77 -4.89 3.12
CA SER A 44 -21.27 -3.56 3.47
C SER A 44 -20.30 -2.85 4.43
N ILE A 45 -20.42 -1.51 4.55
CA ILE A 45 -19.60 -0.69 5.46
C ILE A 45 -19.69 -1.19 6.92
N LYS A 46 -20.88 -1.56 7.40
CA LYS A 46 -21.07 -2.14 8.75
C LYS A 46 -20.22 -3.39 8.97
N ARG A 47 -20.07 -4.21 7.93
CA ARG A 47 -19.24 -5.41 7.96
C ARG A 47 -17.75 -5.07 7.92
N TYR A 48 -17.33 -3.99 7.27
CA TYR A 48 -15.94 -3.52 7.36
C TYR A 48 -15.55 -3.12 8.78
N LYS A 49 -16.39 -2.38 9.52
CA LYS A 49 -16.09 -2.00 10.91
C LYS A 49 -15.95 -3.22 11.82
N SER A 50 -16.89 -4.18 11.73
CA SER A 50 -16.81 -5.44 12.49
C SER A 50 -15.55 -6.24 12.16
N ILE A 51 -15.16 -6.33 10.89
CA ILE A 51 -13.90 -6.99 10.46
C ILE A 51 -12.69 -6.22 11.01
N ALA A 52 -12.76 -4.89 11.06
CA ALA A 52 -11.65 -4.07 11.53
C ALA A 52 -11.31 -4.35 12.99
N ASP A 53 -12.32 -4.41 13.85
CA ASP A 53 -12.12 -4.68 15.28
C ASP A 53 -11.66 -6.12 15.52
N GLU A 54 -12.29 -7.09 14.85
CA GLU A 54 -11.99 -8.52 15.00
C GLU A 54 -10.57 -8.87 14.54
N PHE A 55 -10.16 -8.34 13.38
CA PHE A 55 -8.86 -8.66 12.77
C PHE A 55 -7.83 -7.55 12.92
N LYS A 56 -8.11 -6.54 13.75
CA LYS A 56 -7.21 -5.42 14.03
C LYS A 56 -6.72 -4.73 12.74
N MET A 57 -7.66 -4.38 11.86
CA MET A 57 -7.38 -3.69 10.60
C MET A 57 -7.14 -2.19 10.81
N SER A 58 -5.99 -1.71 10.35
CA SER A 58 -5.64 -0.30 10.32
C SER A 58 -6.17 0.42 9.08
N HIS A 59 -6.21 -0.29 7.94
CA HIS A 59 -6.50 0.30 6.65
C HIS A 59 -7.35 -0.63 5.77
N PHE A 60 -8.19 0.00 4.96
CA PHE A 60 -9.05 -0.64 3.98
C PHE A 60 -8.71 -0.08 2.61
N ILE A 61 -8.25 -0.96 1.72
CA ILE A 61 -7.79 -0.61 0.37
C ILE A 61 -8.68 -1.34 -0.63
N VAL A 62 -9.36 -0.57 -1.48
CA VAL A 62 -10.20 -1.11 -2.55
C VAL A 62 -9.59 -0.74 -3.89
N THR A 63 -9.26 -1.75 -4.69
CA THR A 63 -8.74 -1.57 -6.06
C THR A 63 -9.85 -1.74 -7.09
N GLY A 64 -10.05 -0.72 -7.92
CA GLY A 64 -10.91 -0.77 -9.09
C GLY A 64 -10.14 -0.95 -10.40
N ASN A 65 -10.83 -0.77 -11.52
CA ASN A 65 -10.22 -0.90 -12.85
C ASN A 65 -9.21 0.23 -13.16
N ASN A 66 -9.41 1.40 -12.56
CA ASN A 66 -8.63 2.62 -12.77
C ASN A 66 -8.56 3.47 -11.49
N PHE A 67 -8.76 2.88 -10.32
CA PHE A 67 -8.75 3.60 -9.06
C PHE A 67 -8.22 2.76 -7.91
N ILE A 68 -7.72 3.44 -6.88
CA ILE A 68 -7.43 2.88 -5.56
C ILE A 68 -8.16 3.76 -4.54
N LYS A 69 -8.93 3.15 -3.63
CA LYS A 69 -9.55 3.84 -2.50
C LYS A 69 -8.88 3.36 -1.21
N ILE A 70 -8.31 4.25 -0.41
CA ILE A 70 -7.65 3.94 0.86
C ILE A 70 -8.42 4.63 1.98
N GLY A 71 -8.96 3.87 2.92
CA GLY A 71 -9.57 4.38 4.15
C GLY A 71 -8.78 3.97 5.37
N LYS A 72 -8.50 4.92 6.26
CA LYS A 72 -7.86 4.70 7.54
C LYS A 72 -8.92 4.47 8.62
N TYR A 73 -8.81 3.36 9.34
CA TYR A 73 -9.73 2.99 10.43
C TYR A 73 -9.26 3.62 11.75
N PRO A 74 -10.15 4.00 12.70
CA PRO A 74 -11.62 3.90 12.66
C PRO A 74 -12.37 5.08 12.05
N GLU A 75 -11.79 6.27 12.09
CA GLU A 75 -12.53 7.51 11.81
C GLU A 75 -12.31 8.04 10.40
N GLY A 76 -11.21 7.68 9.75
CA GLY A 76 -10.82 8.21 8.45
C GLY A 76 -9.39 8.77 8.47
N PRO A 77 -8.99 9.48 7.40
CA PRO A 77 -9.80 9.81 6.22
C PRO A 77 -9.94 8.64 5.25
N THR A 78 -10.81 8.82 4.26
CA THR A 78 -10.94 7.96 3.09
C THR A 78 -10.62 8.72 1.82
N ILE A 79 -9.65 8.22 1.04
CA ILE A 79 -9.14 8.90 -0.14
C ILE A 79 -9.29 8.01 -1.36
N LEU A 80 -9.88 8.58 -2.42
CA LEU A 80 -9.99 7.98 -3.73
C LEU A 80 -8.93 8.55 -4.65
N PHE A 81 -8.13 7.67 -5.23
CA PHE A 81 -7.11 7.97 -6.22
C PHE A 81 -7.50 7.37 -7.58
N GLU A 82 -7.30 8.12 -8.65
CA GLU A 82 -7.24 7.59 -10.01
C GLU A 82 -5.86 7.00 -10.28
N VAL A 83 -5.81 5.84 -10.92
CA VAL A 83 -4.57 5.23 -11.42
C VAL A 83 -4.35 5.76 -12.84
N ILE A 84 -3.29 6.54 -13.02
CA ILE A 84 -2.93 7.14 -14.32
C ILE A 84 -2.16 6.12 -15.15
N ASP A 85 -1.04 5.65 -14.61
CA ASP A 85 -0.15 4.71 -15.26
C ASP A 85 0.05 3.49 -14.37
N TYR A 86 0.12 2.31 -14.97
CA TYR A 86 0.36 1.06 -14.24
C TYR A 86 1.24 0.12 -15.07
N ASN A 87 2.46 -0.09 -14.59
CA ASN A 87 3.33 -1.15 -15.06
C ASN A 87 3.34 -2.29 -14.02
N PRO A 88 2.77 -3.47 -14.35
CA PRO A 88 2.73 -4.63 -13.47
C PRO A 88 4.04 -5.42 -13.43
N GLU A 89 5.06 -5.03 -14.20
CA GLU A 89 6.33 -5.74 -14.29
C GLU A 89 7.02 -5.89 -12.92
N LEU A 90 7.82 -6.97 -12.85
CA LEU A 90 8.65 -7.44 -11.74
C LEU A 90 7.92 -8.40 -10.78
N GLU A 91 8.30 -9.68 -10.87
CA GLU A 91 8.09 -10.65 -9.80
C GLU A 91 9.34 -10.65 -8.91
N PRO A 92 9.18 -10.65 -7.57
CA PRO A 92 10.32 -10.71 -6.68
C PRO A 92 11.06 -12.06 -6.81
N THR A 93 12.37 -11.99 -7.03
CA THR A 93 13.26 -13.15 -7.09
C THR A 93 13.49 -13.80 -5.73
N ASP A 94 13.47 -13.03 -4.65
CA ASP A 94 13.54 -13.53 -3.26
C ASP A 94 12.23 -13.24 -2.52
N LYS A 95 11.53 -14.29 -2.08
CA LYS A 95 10.28 -14.14 -1.32
C LYS A 95 10.51 -13.85 0.17
N ARG A 96 11.72 -14.07 0.69
CA ARG A 96 12.02 -13.93 2.13
C ARG A 96 11.93 -12.48 2.60
N ILE A 97 12.23 -11.52 1.72
CA ILE A 97 12.16 -10.09 2.03
C ILE A 97 10.72 -9.60 2.31
N PHE A 98 9.70 -10.40 1.98
CA PHE A 98 8.27 -10.10 2.25
C PHE A 98 7.80 -10.61 3.61
N ALA A 99 8.68 -11.23 4.41
CA ALA A 99 8.38 -11.66 5.77
C ALA A 99 8.35 -10.51 6.79
N SER A 100 8.74 -9.30 6.39
CA SER A 100 8.71 -8.09 7.22
C SER A 100 8.01 -6.94 6.50
N ASP A 101 7.40 -6.02 7.26
CA ASP A 101 6.71 -4.84 6.71
C ASP A 101 7.72 -3.91 5.99
N PRO A 102 7.36 -3.25 4.89
CA PRO A 102 8.29 -2.40 4.16
C PRO A 102 8.49 -1.06 4.87
N LEU A 103 9.64 -0.41 4.73
CA LEU A 103 9.76 1.01 5.05
C LEU A 103 8.94 1.82 4.06
N ILE A 104 8.03 2.66 4.53
CA ILE A 104 7.32 3.60 3.65
C ILE A 104 7.98 4.96 3.73
N THR A 105 8.38 5.51 2.59
CA THR A 105 8.95 6.86 2.46
C THR A 105 8.07 7.73 1.58
N CYS A 106 7.98 9.01 1.95
CA CYS A 106 7.40 10.05 1.11
C CYS A 106 8.51 11.02 0.71
N SER A 107 8.46 11.54 -0.51
CA SER A 107 9.48 12.42 -1.07
C SER A 107 8.87 13.33 -2.13
N GLY A 108 9.60 14.37 -2.55
CA GLY A 108 9.10 15.35 -3.51
C GLY A 108 8.42 16.51 -2.79
N GLU A 109 7.28 16.96 -3.30
CA GLU A 109 6.49 18.04 -2.71
C GLU A 109 5.84 17.64 -1.37
N ASP A 110 5.82 18.57 -0.42
CA ASP A 110 5.18 18.35 0.89
C ASP A 110 3.68 18.11 0.74
N SER A 111 3.16 17.10 1.45
CA SER A 111 1.74 16.75 1.40
C SER A 111 1.23 16.25 2.74
N ASP A 112 0.01 16.69 3.11
CA ASP A 112 -0.71 16.20 4.29
C ASP A 112 -0.95 14.67 4.26
N LEU A 113 -0.86 14.07 3.07
CA LEU A 113 -1.03 12.63 2.86
C LEU A 113 0.16 11.78 3.34
N TYR A 114 1.29 12.39 3.68
CA TYR A 114 2.46 11.66 4.16
C TYR A 114 2.11 10.81 5.39
N SER A 115 1.26 11.36 6.27
CA SER A 115 0.80 10.68 7.48
C SER A 115 -0.08 9.46 7.17
N LEU A 116 -0.88 9.51 6.11
CA LEU A 116 -1.69 8.38 5.65
C LEU A 116 -0.77 7.26 5.14
N PHE A 117 0.13 7.58 4.21
CA PHE A 117 0.97 6.57 3.57
C PHE A 117 1.96 5.93 4.54
N THR A 118 2.65 6.72 5.36
CA THR A 118 3.58 6.18 6.36
C THR A 118 2.89 5.28 7.39
N SER A 119 1.60 5.55 7.71
CA SER A 119 0.82 4.69 8.61
C SER A 119 0.42 3.34 8.01
N LEU A 120 0.62 3.10 6.72
CA LEU A 120 0.44 1.81 6.07
C LEU A 120 1.56 0.81 6.43
N SER A 121 2.54 1.16 7.26
CA SER A 121 3.57 0.20 7.67
C SER A 121 4.07 0.41 9.08
N GLN A 122 4.51 -0.69 9.70
CA GLN A 122 5.31 -0.72 10.91
C GLN A 122 6.67 -1.35 10.57
N PRO A 123 7.60 -0.58 10.00
CA PRO A 123 8.84 -1.14 9.50
C PRO A 123 9.66 -1.77 10.63
N PRO A 124 10.38 -2.87 10.36
CA PRO A 124 11.33 -3.43 11.30
C PRO A 124 12.50 -2.45 11.50
N LYS A 125 13.30 -2.67 12.56
CA LYS A 125 14.49 -1.85 12.84
C LYS A 125 15.46 -1.77 11.66
N ILE A 126 15.59 -2.86 10.91
CA ILE A 126 16.41 -2.97 9.70
C ILE A 126 15.49 -3.34 8.54
N PRO A 127 15.00 -2.36 7.75
CA PRO A 127 14.10 -2.63 6.65
C PRO A 127 14.83 -3.29 5.48
N GLN A 128 14.21 -4.29 4.87
CA GLN A 128 14.71 -4.96 3.66
C GLN A 128 14.05 -4.45 2.38
N ARG A 129 12.93 -3.74 2.53
CA ARG A 129 12.12 -3.22 1.43
C ARG A 129 11.70 -1.79 1.70
N ASN A 130 11.48 -1.03 0.64
CA ASN A 130 10.94 0.30 0.68
C ASN A 130 9.77 0.45 -0.31
N ILE A 131 8.67 1.05 0.13
CA ILE A 131 7.67 1.61 -0.78
C ILE A 131 7.82 3.11 -0.74
N ASN A 132 8.15 3.72 -1.88
CA ASN A 132 8.29 5.15 -2.01
C ASN A 132 7.05 5.75 -2.67
N PHE A 133 6.52 6.80 -2.06
CA PHE A 133 5.51 7.69 -2.62
C PHE A 133 6.19 9.02 -2.97
N HIS A 134 6.42 9.27 -4.24
CA HIS A 134 7.03 10.50 -4.73
C HIS A 134 5.95 11.45 -5.25
N PHE A 135 5.87 12.64 -4.67
CA PHE A 135 4.90 13.67 -5.00
C PHE A 135 5.54 14.65 -5.98
N GLU A 136 4.96 14.74 -7.17
CA GLU A 136 5.43 15.60 -8.26
C GLU A 136 4.20 16.14 -8.98
N ASP A 137 4.05 17.47 -9.01
CA ASP A 137 2.90 18.15 -9.58
C ASP A 137 1.55 17.64 -8.98
N ASP A 138 0.68 17.10 -9.84
CA ASP A 138 -0.62 16.55 -9.48
C ASP A 138 -0.61 15.01 -9.32
N LYS A 139 0.58 14.41 -9.26
CA LYS A 139 0.78 12.95 -9.27
C LYS A 139 1.56 12.46 -8.06
N ILE A 140 1.26 11.22 -7.71
CA ILE A 140 1.99 10.44 -6.72
C ILE A 140 2.53 9.21 -7.43
N VAL A 141 3.84 9.17 -7.67
CA VAL A 141 4.53 8.04 -8.26
C VAL A 141 4.88 7.04 -7.17
N VAL A 142 4.39 5.81 -7.31
CA VAL A 142 4.57 4.74 -6.34
C VAL A 142 5.55 3.72 -6.89
N ARG A 143 6.60 3.43 -6.11
CA ARG A 143 7.64 2.46 -6.45
C ARG A 143 7.95 1.54 -5.28
N HIS A 144 8.36 0.30 -5.57
CA HIS A 144 8.65 -0.71 -4.55
C HIS A 144 10.04 -1.30 -4.76
N TYR A 145 10.88 -1.13 -3.74
CA TYR A 145 12.30 -1.42 -3.78
C TYR A 145 12.71 -2.47 -2.76
N LYS A 146 13.73 -3.25 -3.08
CA LYS A 146 14.58 -3.96 -2.14
C LYS A 146 15.72 -3.03 -1.74
N ILE A 147 16.02 -2.98 -0.45
CA ILE A 147 17.14 -2.23 0.10
C ILE A 147 18.37 -3.15 0.05
N LEU A 148 19.42 -2.67 -0.61
CA LEU A 148 20.72 -3.32 -0.66
C LEU A 148 21.65 -2.56 0.26
N THR A 149 22.27 -3.24 1.22
CA THR A 149 23.28 -2.65 2.10
C THR A 149 24.59 -3.37 1.87
N GLU A 150 25.61 -2.62 1.50
CA GLU A 150 27.00 -3.09 1.46
C GLU A 150 27.77 -2.38 2.58
N GLU A 151 28.33 -3.17 3.49
CA GLU A 151 29.20 -2.68 4.56
C GLU A 151 30.66 -2.99 4.18
N ASP A 152 31.32 -2.01 3.55
CA ASP A 152 32.78 -1.97 3.40
C ASP A 152 33.34 -0.91 4.38
N ASP A 153 34.41 -0.19 4.03
CA ASP A 153 34.93 0.98 4.77
C ASP A 153 33.89 2.12 4.91
N ASN A 154 32.81 2.10 4.11
CA ASN A 154 31.65 2.98 4.20
C ASN A 154 30.36 2.17 3.98
N ILE A 155 29.24 2.57 4.61
CA ILE A 155 27.92 1.99 4.36
C ILE A 155 27.36 2.54 3.04
N LYS A 156 27.17 1.68 2.05
CA LYS A 156 26.46 2.02 0.80
C LYS A 156 25.05 1.44 0.84
N VAL A 157 24.07 2.29 0.53
CA VAL A 157 22.66 1.90 0.42
C VAL A 157 22.22 2.01 -1.03
N GLY A 158 21.88 0.88 -1.64
CA GLY A 158 21.31 0.78 -2.98
C GLY A 158 19.82 0.41 -2.96
N LEU A 159 19.13 0.69 -4.05
CA LEU A 159 17.71 0.33 -4.24
C LEU A 159 17.55 -0.46 -5.53
N GLU A 160 16.95 -1.65 -5.43
CA GLU A 160 16.61 -2.51 -6.58
C GLU A 160 15.09 -2.54 -6.72
N ASN A 161 14.53 -2.26 -7.90
CA ASN A 161 13.08 -2.30 -8.11
C ASN A 161 12.58 -3.75 -8.12
N ILE A 162 11.55 -4.06 -7.32
CA ILE A 162 11.05 -5.43 -7.09
C ILE A 162 9.52 -5.54 -7.18
N GLY A 163 8.84 -4.48 -7.61
CA GLY A 163 7.38 -4.48 -7.65
C GLY A 163 6.82 -3.57 -8.72
N PRO A 164 5.48 -3.42 -8.74
CA PRO A 164 4.85 -2.60 -9.76
C PRO A 164 5.28 -1.14 -9.63
N ASN A 165 5.21 -0.44 -10.76
CA ASN A 165 5.31 1.01 -10.78
C ASN A 165 3.97 1.57 -11.22
N PHE A 166 3.42 2.52 -10.48
CA PHE A 166 2.17 3.17 -10.87
C PHE A 166 2.10 4.60 -10.37
N SER A 167 1.30 5.40 -11.05
CA SER A 167 1.09 6.80 -10.73
C SER A 167 -0.36 7.02 -10.32
N LEU A 168 -0.56 7.77 -9.25
CA LEU A 168 -1.86 8.09 -8.70
C LEU A 168 -2.15 9.59 -8.81
N ARG A 169 -3.42 9.93 -8.94
CA ARG A 169 -3.92 11.30 -8.78
C ARG A 169 -5.09 11.31 -7.81
N ILE A 170 -5.11 12.27 -6.89
CA ILE A 170 -6.20 12.42 -5.95
C ILE A 170 -7.47 12.80 -6.72
N LYS A 171 -8.56 12.04 -6.52
CA LYS A 171 -9.89 12.34 -7.07
C LYS A 171 -10.84 12.87 -6.02
N LYS A 172 -10.77 12.33 -4.80
CA LYS A 172 -11.68 12.69 -3.72
C LYS A 172 -11.05 12.40 -2.37
N ILE A 173 -11.26 13.30 -1.42
CA ILE A 173 -10.97 13.10 -0.01
C ILE A 173 -12.31 13.17 0.73
N GLU A 174 -12.55 12.19 1.59
CA GLU A 174 -13.70 12.10 2.50
C GLU A 174 -13.13 12.04 3.92
N ASP A 175 -13.56 12.94 4.81
CA ASP A 175 -13.01 13.02 6.17
C ASP A 175 -13.34 11.78 7.01
N THR A 176 -14.40 11.06 6.62
CA THR A 176 -14.89 9.88 7.33
C THR A 176 -14.39 8.58 6.73
N PHE A 177 -14.28 7.55 7.56
CA PHE A 177 -14.10 6.17 7.12
C PHE A 177 -15.34 5.64 6.39
N PHE A 178 -15.19 5.32 5.10
CA PHE A 178 -16.12 4.63 4.19
C PHE A 178 -17.62 4.90 4.34
#